data_AF-A0A497JMG4-F1
#
_entry.id   AF-A0A497JMG4-F1
#
_cell.length_a   1.000
_cell.length_b   1.000
_cell.length_c   1.000
_cell.angle_alpha   90.00
_cell.angle_beta   90.00
_cell.angle_gamma   90.00
#
_symmetry.space_group_name_H-M   'P 1'
#
loop_
_entity.id
_entity.type
_entity.pdbx_description
1 polymer ?
#
loop_
_entity_poly.entity_id
_entity_poly.type
_entity_poly.pdbx_seq_one_letter_code
_entity_poly.pdbx_strand_id
1 'polypeptide(L)'
;MSEEIKEIEKWENLKLLLKLYGFQSKEEELRSLPRGQEVISLKKISRWTREVLVLSKIVKTEVNSRNTLKLVLFDNGVLGLIPHKLTGKCIELLTIPWASNPPPLWDKLSEGTYALLRKDYWDRWSLVATTDITKREDAQEFFNIYKRILEIQREDFRELDRVKNLSYDGHVRLEDLKRHLRKNEEELKRCYELEWKEREKKIKALKNIQIIEEKKGREKVVKIGVKALDDHTYKLEVTNPQKEISKETFEDLVYRHRYYLQSYSLKEIKKNSLWFDFFEKVETLLKWTSDPILLQVDEKKGVSLETRRIRTRTTSYDLYYLNGVKVSRDTLPKTLYEYFILGKQLSLPKPKKGKRKSRKDLLTAKERELIENGISGKLFDLEGEIPISFGIEKEGSKWYLTIGEERIHIKGGLATIESIKNVIEGKANRYNARYSPEELYHRLSKIVDEE
;
A
#
# COMPACT_ATOMS: atom_id res chain seq x y z
N MET A 1 -14.34 10.97 -17.68
CA MET A 1 -14.74 10.09 -18.80
C MET A 1 -14.35 8.67 -18.43
N SER A 2 -15.34 7.79 -18.27
CA SER A 2 -15.14 6.35 -18.13
C SER A 2 -14.98 5.71 -19.52
N GLU A 3 -14.23 4.62 -19.61
CA GLU A 3 -14.48 3.64 -20.67
C GLU A 3 -15.78 2.89 -20.32
N GLU A 4 -16.61 2.57 -21.31
CA GLU A 4 -17.67 1.57 -21.11
C GLU A 4 -17.26 0.28 -21.80
N ILE A 5 -16.84 -0.71 -20.99
CA ILE A 5 -16.43 -2.02 -21.44
C ILE A 5 -17.22 -3.07 -20.64
N LYS A 6 -18.07 -3.85 -21.34
CA LYS A 6 -18.97 -4.85 -20.74
C LYS A 6 -19.12 -6.04 -21.70
N GLU A 7 -19.51 -7.20 -21.18
CA GLU A 7 -19.94 -8.33 -22.02
C GLU A 7 -21.10 -7.88 -22.93
N ILE A 8 -21.04 -8.17 -24.24
CA ILE A 8 -22.03 -7.70 -25.23
C ILE A 8 -23.47 -8.14 -24.91
N GLU A 9 -23.60 -9.29 -24.25
CA GLU A 9 -24.87 -9.83 -23.76
C GLU A 9 -25.52 -9.00 -22.65
N LYS A 10 -24.73 -8.19 -21.91
CA LYS A 10 -25.21 -7.31 -20.83
C LYS A 10 -25.52 -5.88 -21.29
N TRP A 11 -25.51 -5.61 -22.60
CA TRP A 11 -25.94 -4.33 -23.14
C TRP A 11 -27.38 -4.40 -23.64
N GLU A 12 -28.31 -3.98 -22.79
CA GLU A 12 -29.76 -3.93 -23.10
C GLU A 12 -30.10 -2.83 -24.13
N ASN A 13 -29.32 -1.73 -24.13
CA ASN A 13 -29.55 -0.54 -24.97
C ASN A 13 -28.57 -0.42 -26.15
N LEU A 14 -27.90 -1.50 -26.59
CA LEU A 14 -26.82 -1.42 -27.58
C LEU A 14 -27.28 -0.79 -28.91
N LYS A 15 -28.41 -1.23 -29.48
CA LYS A 15 -29.04 -0.64 -30.68
C LYS A 15 -29.25 0.88 -30.59
N LEU A 16 -29.61 1.37 -29.40
CA LEU A 16 -29.82 2.80 -29.16
C LEU A 16 -28.48 3.54 -29.11
N LEU A 17 -27.48 3.01 -28.42
CA LEU A 17 -26.15 3.63 -28.29
C LEU A 17 -25.41 3.68 -29.64
N LEU A 18 -25.49 2.61 -30.43
CA LEU A 18 -24.94 2.57 -31.80
C LEU A 18 -25.54 3.71 -32.66
N LYS A 19 -26.86 3.91 -32.58
CA LYS A 19 -27.56 4.98 -33.29
C LYS A 19 -27.23 6.38 -32.74
N LEU A 20 -27.16 6.56 -31.42
CA LEU A 20 -26.91 7.86 -30.77
C LEU A 20 -25.50 8.40 -31.06
N TYR A 21 -24.49 7.53 -31.00
CA TYR A 21 -23.11 7.90 -31.29
C TYR A 21 -22.78 7.87 -32.79
N GLY A 22 -23.66 7.30 -33.62
CA GLY A 22 -23.53 7.29 -35.08
C GLY A 22 -22.49 6.29 -35.60
N PHE A 23 -22.57 5.04 -35.12
CA PHE A 23 -21.88 3.88 -35.67
C PHE A 23 -22.68 3.25 -36.84
N GLN A 24 -22.01 2.54 -37.73
CA GLN A 24 -22.58 1.87 -38.90
C GLN A 24 -22.95 0.40 -38.64
N SER A 25 -22.15 -0.33 -37.85
CA SER A 25 -22.42 -1.74 -37.55
C SER A 25 -23.70 -1.90 -36.75
N LYS A 26 -24.42 -2.99 -37.04
CA LYS A 26 -25.71 -3.31 -36.40
C LYS A 26 -25.50 -4.18 -35.17
N GLU A 27 -26.43 -4.11 -34.21
CA GLU A 27 -26.37 -4.99 -33.03
C GLU A 27 -26.41 -6.47 -33.43
N GLU A 28 -27.22 -6.82 -34.42
CA GLU A 28 -27.37 -8.18 -34.93
C GLU A 28 -26.07 -8.70 -35.58
N GLU A 29 -25.29 -7.82 -36.22
CA GLU A 29 -23.97 -8.11 -36.82
C GLU A 29 -22.92 -8.36 -35.73
N LEU A 30 -22.82 -7.45 -34.75
CA LEU A 30 -21.91 -7.61 -33.60
C LEU A 30 -22.27 -8.84 -32.75
N ARG A 31 -23.55 -9.24 -32.74
CA ARG A 31 -24.02 -10.48 -32.09
C ARG A 31 -23.70 -11.74 -32.89
N SER A 32 -23.54 -11.68 -34.22
CA SER A 32 -23.27 -12.85 -35.07
C SER A 32 -21.78 -13.19 -35.25
N LEU A 33 -20.85 -12.29 -34.93
CA LEU A 33 -19.41 -12.53 -35.07
C LEU A 33 -18.92 -13.70 -34.18
N PRO A 34 -18.00 -14.55 -34.67
CA PRO A 34 -17.48 -15.71 -33.93
C PRO A 34 -16.69 -15.28 -32.68
N ARG A 35 -16.66 -16.16 -31.68
CA ARG A 35 -16.16 -15.90 -30.32
C ARG A 35 -15.56 -17.13 -29.67
N GLY A 36 -14.75 -16.92 -28.63
CA GLY A 36 -14.24 -17.94 -27.72
C GLY A 36 -13.12 -18.82 -28.29
N GLN A 37 -12.66 -18.53 -29.51
CA GLN A 37 -11.63 -19.31 -30.20
C GLN A 37 -10.22 -18.81 -29.89
N GLU A 38 -10.09 -17.52 -29.57
CA GLU A 38 -8.85 -16.77 -29.43
C GLU A 38 -8.80 -16.01 -28.09
N VAL A 39 -9.20 -16.71 -27.02
CA VAL A 39 -9.17 -16.24 -25.63
C VAL A 39 -8.18 -17.04 -24.81
N ILE A 40 -7.27 -16.35 -24.12
CA ILE A 40 -6.44 -16.94 -23.06
C ILE A 40 -6.67 -16.14 -21.78
N SER A 41 -6.91 -16.83 -20.67
CA SER A 41 -7.22 -16.19 -19.38
C SER A 41 -6.32 -16.72 -18.26
N LEU A 42 -5.74 -15.77 -17.51
CA LEU A 42 -5.04 -16.01 -16.26
C LEU A 42 -5.96 -15.58 -15.10
N LYS A 43 -6.74 -16.54 -14.59
CA LYS A 43 -7.54 -16.33 -13.37
C LYS A 43 -6.60 -16.13 -12.18
N LYS A 44 -6.59 -14.93 -11.59
CA LYS A 44 -5.78 -14.62 -10.42
C LYS A 44 -6.66 -14.46 -9.17
N ILE A 45 -6.40 -15.33 -8.20
CA ILE A 45 -6.87 -15.14 -6.83
C ILE A 45 -5.72 -14.48 -6.07
N SER A 46 -5.81 -13.16 -5.84
CA SER A 46 -4.93 -12.48 -4.89
C SER A 46 -5.54 -12.60 -3.48
N ARG A 47 -4.77 -12.30 -2.42
CA ARG A 47 -5.29 -12.31 -1.05
C ARG A 47 -6.34 -11.21 -0.77
N TRP A 48 -6.44 -10.21 -1.65
CA TRP A 48 -7.23 -8.99 -1.42
C TRP A 48 -8.18 -8.65 -2.57
N THR A 49 -7.98 -9.22 -3.75
CA THR A 49 -8.80 -9.02 -4.96
C THR A 49 -8.92 -10.33 -5.75
N ARG A 50 -10.12 -10.61 -6.27
CA ARG A 50 -10.31 -11.60 -7.34
C ARG A 50 -10.24 -10.84 -8.66
N GLU A 51 -9.31 -11.19 -9.53
CA GLU A 51 -9.11 -10.50 -10.80
C GLU A 51 -8.78 -11.51 -11.89
N VAL A 52 -9.39 -11.35 -13.06
CA VAL A 52 -9.08 -12.20 -14.22
C VAL A 52 -8.41 -11.33 -15.26
N LEU A 53 -7.14 -11.62 -15.54
CA LEU A 53 -6.45 -11.05 -16.70
C LEU A 53 -6.76 -11.93 -17.91
N VAL A 54 -7.11 -11.30 -19.03
CA VAL A 54 -7.48 -11.99 -20.27
C VAL A 54 -6.76 -11.33 -21.43
N LEU A 55 -6.02 -12.11 -22.20
CA LEU A 55 -5.64 -11.73 -23.56
C LEU A 55 -6.75 -12.21 -24.48
N SER A 56 -7.37 -11.28 -25.19
CA SER A 56 -8.40 -11.59 -26.18
C SER A 56 -8.11 -10.83 -27.46
N LYS A 57 -8.26 -11.53 -28.58
CA LYS A 57 -8.06 -11.00 -29.92
C LYS A 57 -9.17 -10.00 -30.25
N ILE A 58 -8.81 -8.88 -30.89
CA ILE A 58 -9.76 -7.90 -31.40
C ILE A 58 -10.34 -8.45 -32.70
N VAL A 59 -11.66 -8.67 -32.71
CA VAL A 59 -12.40 -9.27 -33.84
C VAL A 59 -13.01 -8.19 -34.74
N LYS A 60 -13.42 -7.05 -34.17
CA LYS A 60 -13.99 -5.92 -34.91
C LYS A 60 -13.59 -4.60 -34.28
N THR A 61 -13.28 -3.63 -35.11
CA THR A 61 -13.16 -2.21 -34.77
C THR A 61 -14.07 -1.38 -35.68
N GLU A 62 -14.63 -0.31 -35.13
CA GLU A 62 -15.30 0.73 -35.92
C GLU A 62 -15.05 2.08 -35.26
N VAL A 63 -14.93 3.16 -36.03
CA VAL A 63 -14.87 4.53 -35.51
C VAL A 63 -16.17 5.22 -35.90
N ASN A 64 -16.83 5.86 -34.95
CA ASN A 64 -18.10 6.52 -35.23
C ASN A 64 -17.95 7.68 -36.21
N SER A 65 -19.06 8.06 -36.86
CA SER A 65 -19.15 9.18 -37.81
C SER A 65 -18.63 10.53 -37.30
N ARG A 66 -18.50 10.74 -35.98
CA ARG A 66 -17.93 11.96 -35.38
C ARG A 66 -16.43 11.88 -35.09
N ASN A 67 -15.81 10.71 -35.23
CA ASN A 67 -14.44 10.42 -34.78
C ASN A 67 -14.20 10.79 -33.30
N THR A 68 -15.15 10.44 -32.42
CA THR A 68 -15.09 10.66 -30.97
C THR A 68 -14.94 9.34 -30.18
N LEU A 69 -15.56 8.27 -30.67
CA LEU A 69 -15.58 6.94 -30.05
C LEU A 69 -15.20 5.84 -31.04
N LYS A 70 -14.32 4.93 -30.61
CA LYS A 70 -13.98 3.69 -31.31
C LYS A 70 -14.69 2.53 -30.62
N LEU A 71 -15.55 1.84 -31.36
CA LEU A 71 -16.12 0.56 -30.95
C LEU A 71 -15.05 -0.53 -31.13
N VAL A 72 -14.90 -1.40 -30.13
CA VAL A 72 -13.97 -2.54 -30.16
C VAL A 72 -14.66 -3.78 -29.61
N LEU A 73 -14.78 -4.83 -30.43
CA LEU A 73 -15.25 -6.16 -30.01
C LEU A 73 -14.07 -7.10 -29.84
N PHE A 74 -14.01 -7.75 -28.69
CA PHE A 74 -13.02 -8.77 -28.35
C PHE A 74 -13.62 -10.18 -28.48
N ASP A 75 -12.81 -11.17 -28.86
CA ASP A 75 -13.23 -12.57 -29.10
C ASP A 75 -13.87 -13.23 -27.86
N ASN A 76 -13.56 -12.75 -26.65
CA ASN A 76 -14.22 -13.18 -25.42
C ASN A 76 -15.67 -12.65 -25.23
N GLY A 77 -16.24 -11.99 -26.24
CA GLY A 77 -17.59 -11.42 -26.20
C GLY A 77 -17.70 -10.09 -25.43
N VAL A 78 -16.58 -9.46 -25.07
CA VAL A 78 -16.57 -8.13 -24.47
C VAL A 78 -16.64 -7.07 -25.57
N LEU A 79 -17.49 -6.06 -25.40
CA LEU A 79 -17.61 -4.89 -26.26
C LEU A 79 -17.20 -3.65 -25.48
N GLY A 80 -16.34 -2.82 -26.08
CA GLY A 80 -15.91 -1.54 -25.53
C GLY A 80 -16.27 -0.36 -26.44
N LEU A 81 -16.79 0.72 -25.85
CA LEU A 81 -16.82 2.04 -26.46
C LEU A 81 -15.64 2.85 -25.89
N ILE A 82 -14.62 3.05 -26.73
CA ILE A 82 -13.31 3.59 -26.36
C ILE A 82 -13.20 5.05 -26.80
N PRO A 83 -13.01 6.03 -25.89
CA PRO A 83 -12.79 7.43 -26.26
C PRO A 83 -11.32 7.71 -26.61
N HIS A 84 -11.09 8.74 -27.44
CA HIS A 84 -9.76 9.19 -27.91
C HIS A 84 -8.72 9.47 -26.81
N LYS A 85 -9.14 9.68 -25.56
CA LYS A 85 -8.26 9.97 -24.42
C LYS A 85 -7.99 8.76 -23.51
N LEU A 86 -8.43 7.55 -23.88
CA LEU A 86 -8.19 6.36 -23.07
C LEU A 86 -6.72 5.93 -23.12
N THR A 87 -6.06 5.91 -21.96
CA THR A 87 -4.70 5.41 -21.75
C THR A 87 -4.73 4.01 -21.11
N GLY A 88 -3.57 3.34 -21.03
CA GLY A 88 -3.46 2.08 -20.29
C GLY A 88 -3.72 2.23 -18.77
N LYS A 89 -3.75 1.10 -18.06
CA LYS A 89 -4.04 1.06 -16.61
C LYS A 89 -2.95 0.36 -15.82
N CYS A 90 -2.62 0.91 -14.64
CA CYS A 90 -1.70 0.25 -13.73
C CYS A 90 -2.33 -1.03 -13.17
N ILE A 91 -1.62 -2.16 -13.30
CA ILE A 91 -1.90 -3.44 -12.64
C ILE A 91 -0.61 -3.97 -12.01
N GLU A 92 -0.68 -5.07 -11.26
CA GLU A 92 0.38 -5.50 -10.33
C GLU A 92 1.80 -5.63 -10.92
N LEU A 93 1.95 -6.07 -12.18
CA LEU A 93 3.25 -6.09 -12.87
C LEU A 93 3.43 -4.99 -13.92
N LEU A 94 2.38 -4.24 -14.29
CA LEU A 94 2.42 -3.26 -15.38
C LEU A 94 2.10 -1.87 -14.81
N THR A 95 3.10 -1.00 -14.75
CA THR A 95 2.96 0.36 -14.18
C THR A 95 3.21 1.43 -15.23
N ILE A 96 2.33 2.41 -15.30
CA ILE A 96 2.56 3.65 -16.03
C ILE A 96 3.31 4.60 -15.08
N PRO A 97 4.52 5.09 -15.43
CA PRO A 97 5.27 6.00 -14.57
C PRO A 97 4.49 7.28 -14.27
N TRP A 98 4.51 7.74 -13.01
CA TRP A 98 3.69 8.88 -12.56
C TRP A 98 3.96 10.21 -13.31
N ALA A 99 5.17 10.38 -13.84
CA ALA A 99 5.57 11.55 -14.65
C ALA A 99 5.50 11.30 -16.17
N SER A 100 4.93 10.18 -16.62
CA SER A 100 4.71 9.94 -18.05
C SER A 100 3.36 10.46 -18.52
N ASN A 101 3.31 10.96 -19.74
CA ASN A 101 2.07 11.23 -20.47
C ASN A 101 1.89 10.11 -21.51
N PRO A 102 1.32 8.95 -21.13
CA PRO A 102 1.21 7.80 -22.03
C PRO A 102 0.35 8.15 -23.26
N PRO A 103 0.73 7.72 -24.48
CA PRO A 103 -0.12 7.88 -25.65
C PRO A 103 -1.46 7.14 -25.46
N PRO A 104 -2.56 7.65 -26.05
CA PRO A 104 -3.82 6.93 -26.06
C PRO A 104 -3.69 5.54 -26.69
N LEU A 105 -4.51 4.61 -26.23
CA LEU A 105 -4.59 3.26 -26.79
C LEU A 105 -5.24 3.24 -28.18
N TRP A 106 -5.98 4.30 -28.53
CA TRP A 106 -6.82 4.41 -29.72
C TRP A 106 -6.12 3.93 -31.01
N ASP A 107 -4.96 4.49 -31.35
CA ASP A 107 -4.26 4.17 -32.61
C ASP A 107 -3.65 2.76 -32.62
N LYS A 108 -3.41 2.19 -31.44
CA LYS A 108 -2.86 0.83 -31.25
C LYS A 108 -3.96 -0.24 -31.13
N LEU A 109 -5.24 0.13 -31.24
CA LEU A 109 -6.38 -0.79 -31.26
C LEU A 109 -6.77 -1.14 -32.71
N SER A 110 -6.37 -2.33 -33.14
CA SER A 110 -6.54 -2.86 -34.50
C SER A 110 -6.95 -4.34 -34.51
N GLU A 111 -7.78 -4.73 -35.48
CA GLU A 111 -8.25 -6.10 -35.69
C GLU A 111 -7.10 -7.12 -35.85
N GLY A 112 -7.32 -8.34 -35.38
CA GLY A 112 -6.32 -9.42 -35.42
C GLY A 112 -5.22 -9.34 -34.35
N THR A 113 -5.07 -8.21 -33.64
CA THR A 113 -4.15 -8.09 -32.50
C THR A 113 -4.82 -8.47 -31.17
N TYR A 114 -4.04 -8.88 -30.17
CA TYR A 114 -4.53 -9.15 -28.82
C TYR A 114 -4.44 -7.91 -27.93
N ALA A 115 -5.47 -7.71 -27.11
CA ALA A 115 -5.48 -6.72 -26.03
C ALA A 115 -5.50 -7.40 -24.66
N LEU A 116 -4.85 -6.78 -23.67
CA LEU A 116 -4.90 -7.20 -22.29
C LEU A 116 -6.09 -6.53 -21.60
N LEU A 117 -7.08 -7.34 -21.26
CA LEU A 117 -8.25 -6.98 -20.48
C LEU A 117 -8.09 -7.43 -19.02
N ARG A 118 -8.72 -6.69 -18.10
CA ARG A 118 -8.88 -7.05 -16.69
C ARG A 118 -10.35 -7.05 -16.34
N LYS A 119 -10.83 -8.18 -15.80
CA LYS A 119 -12.10 -8.25 -15.06
C LYS A 119 -11.82 -8.12 -13.57
N ASP A 120 -12.48 -7.18 -12.89
CA ASP A 120 -12.33 -6.96 -11.45
C ASP A 120 -13.28 -7.84 -10.61
N TYR A 121 -13.23 -7.67 -9.28
CA TYR A 121 -14.07 -8.40 -8.33
C TYR A 121 -15.58 -8.15 -8.50
N TRP A 122 -15.96 -7.02 -9.11
CA TRP A 122 -17.35 -6.60 -9.34
C TRP A 122 -17.84 -6.97 -10.75
N ASP A 123 -17.17 -7.93 -11.41
CA ASP A 123 -17.37 -8.34 -12.80
C ASP A 123 -17.18 -7.20 -13.83
N ARG A 124 -16.56 -6.08 -13.46
CA ARG A 124 -16.33 -4.94 -14.36
C ARG A 124 -15.12 -5.23 -15.24
N TRP A 125 -15.29 -5.06 -16.55
CA TRP A 125 -14.20 -5.16 -17.50
C TRP A 125 -13.47 -3.83 -17.64
N SER A 126 -12.19 -3.90 -18.00
CA SER A 126 -11.36 -2.74 -18.29
C SER A 126 -10.24 -3.09 -19.26
N LEU A 127 -9.88 -2.14 -20.11
CA LEU A 127 -8.73 -2.28 -21.01
C LEU A 127 -7.47 -1.85 -20.24
N VAL A 128 -6.49 -2.76 -20.18
CA VAL A 128 -5.22 -2.52 -19.49
C VAL A 128 -4.17 -2.05 -20.47
N ALA A 129 -3.99 -2.80 -21.57
CA ALA A 129 -2.95 -2.54 -22.56
C ALA A 129 -3.32 -3.08 -23.95
N THR A 130 -2.72 -2.50 -24.99
CA THR A 130 -2.58 -3.14 -26.31
C THR A 130 -1.28 -3.97 -26.35
N THR A 131 -1.16 -4.92 -27.28
CA THR A 131 0.06 -5.73 -27.44
C THR A 131 0.50 -5.81 -28.90
N ASP A 132 1.70 -6.32 -29.15
CA ASP A 132 2.22 -6.68 -30.47
C ASP A 132 1.81 -8.09 -30.93
N ILE A 133 1.02 -8.80 -30.13
CA ILE A 133 0.69 -10.21 -30.31
C ILE A 133 -0.47 -10.37 -31.30
N THR A 134 -0.33 -11.30 -32.26
CA THR A 134 -1.36 -11.68 -33.24
C THR A 134 -1.69 -13.17 -33.25
N LYS A 135 -0.89 -14.00 -32.57
CA LYS A 135 -1.01 -15.46 -32.49
C LYS A 135 -1.35 -15.94 -31.08
N ARG A 136 -1.94 -17.13 -30.99
CA ARG A 136 -2.37 -17.75 -29.74
C ARG A 136 -1.21 -18.25 -28.90
N GLU A 137 -0.17 -18.76 -29.55
CA GLU A 137 1.04 -19.32 -28.90
C GLU A 137 1.81 -18.22 -28.16
N ASP A 138 1.99 -17.07 -28.82
CA ASP A 138 2.62 -15.87 -28.27
C ASP A 138 1.81 -15.30 -27.08
N ALA A 139 0.47 -15.34 -27.16
CA ALA A 139 -0.42 -14.96 -26.04
C ALA A 139 -0.34 -15.95 -24.86
N GLN A 140 -0.11 -17.24 -25.11
CA GLN A 140 0.14 -18.22 -24.05
C GLN A 140 1.52 -18.01 -23.41
N GLU A 141 2.54 -17.69 -24.21
CA GLU A 141 3.88 -17.37 -23.73
C GLU A 141 3.85 -16.12 -22.84
N PHE A 142 3.12 -15.07 -23.23
CA PHE A 142 2.92 -13.85 -22.43
C PHE A 142 2.44 -14.19 -21.00
N PHE A 143 1.40 -15.01 -20.85
CA PHE A 143 0.90 -15.37 -19.52
C PHE A 143 1.80 -16.35 -18.77
N ASN A 144 2.54 -17.22 -19.47
CA ASN A 144 3.55 -18.08 -18.83
C ASN A 144 4.66 -17.21 -18.21
N ILE A 145 5.16 -16.22 -18.94
CA ILE A 145 6.15 -15.24 -18.48
C ILE A 145 5.58 -14.39 -17.33
N TYR A 146 4.37 -13.85 -17.49
CA TYR A 146 3.69 -13.05 -16.46
C TYR A 146 3.50 -13.85 -15.15
N LYS A 147 3.10 -15.12 -15.24
CA LYS A 147 2.98 -16.03 -14.10
C LYS A 147 4.34 -16.31 -13.46
N ARG A 148 5.40 -16.52 -14.25
CA ARG A 148 6.76 -16.77 -13.75
C ARG A 148 7.31 -15.57 -12.96
N ILE A 149 7.07 -14.34 -13.44
CA ILE A 149 7.45 -13.13 -12.70
C ILE A 149 6.64 -13.01 -11.39
N LEU A 150 5.33 -13.30 -11.42
CA LEU A 150 4.50 -13.38 -10.20
C LEU A 150 4.90 -14.50 -9.22
N GLU A 151 5.63 -15.52 -9.66
CA GLU A 151 6.19 -16.55 -8.79
C GLU A 151 7.47 -16.07 -8.12
N ILE A 152 8.37 -15.44 -8.87
CA ILE A 152 9.60 -14.81 -8.34
C ILE A 152 9.26 -13.74 -7.30
N GLN A 153 8.25 -12.90 -7.57
CA GLN A 153 7.78 -11.82 -6.69
C GLN A 153 6.97 -12.31 -5.46
N ARG A 154 7.06 -13.60 -5.11
CA ARG A 154 6.60 -14.17 -3.82
C ARG A 154 7.74 -14.45 -2.84
N GLU A 155 8.99 -14.43 -3.30
CA GLU A 155 10.17 -14.56 -2.45
C GLU A 155 10.34 -13.28 -1.62
N ASP A 156 10.63 -13.41 -0.32
CA ASP A 156 10.62 -12.31 0.66
C ASP A 156 11.95 -11.49 0.63
N PHE A 157 12.31 -11.00 -0.56
CA PHE A 157 13.54 -10.26 -0.80
C PHE A 157 13.28 -8.81 -1.17
N ARG A 158 13.79 -7.88 -0.35
CA ARG A 158 13.56 -6.43 -0.50
C ARG A 158 14.22 -5.82 -1.74
N GLU A 159 15.23 -6.48 -2.31
CA GLU A 159 15.78 -6.07 -3.61
C GLU A 159 14.79 -6.30 -4.78
N LEU A 160 13.90 -7.31 -4.70
CA LEU A 160 12.97 -7.66 -5.79
C LEU A 160 11.92 -6.59 -6.07
N ASP A 161 11.53 -5.77 -5.07
CA ASP A 161 10.62 -4.63 -5.26
C ASP A 161 11.14 -3.65 -6.34
N ARG A 162 12.45 -3.58 -6.58
CA ARG A 162 13.07 -2.71 -7.61
C ARG A 162 12.86 -3.19 -9.04
N VAL A 163 12.58 -4.49 -9.21
CA VAL A 163 12.40 -5.15 -10.53
C VAL A 163 10.99 -5.72 -10.71
N LYS A 164 10.08 -5.43 -9.77
CA LYS A 164 8.71 -5.95 -9.68
C LYS A 164 7.76 -5.45 -10.77
N ASN A 165 7.95 -4.22 -11.23
CA ASN A 165 7.02 -3.56 -12.14
C ASN A 165 7.72 -3.30 -13.48
N LEU A 166 7.10 -3.75 -14.58
CA LEU A 166 7.42 -3.30 -15.93
C LEU A 166 6.81 -1.91 -16.11
N SER A 167 7.67 -0.92 -16.38
CA SER A 167 7.23 0.40 -16.83
C SER A 167 6.80 0.34 -18.29
N TYR A 168 5.61 0.83 -18.62
CA TYR A 168 5.06 0.78 -19.98
C TYR A 168 4.20 2.01 -20.34
N ASP A 169 3.89 2.20 -21.62
CA ASP A 169 3.23 3.39 -22.16
C ASP A 169 1.72 3.22 -22.47
N GLY A 170 1.13 2.09 -22.07
CA GLY A 170 -0.18 1.63 -22.56
C GLY A 170 -0.10 0.48 -23.58
N HIS A 171 1.07 0.25 -24.18
CA HIS A 171 1.35 -0.90 -25.04
C HIS A 171 2.41 -1.80 -24.38
N VAL A 172 2.21 -3.11 -24.41
CA VAL A 172 3.16 -4.10 -23.88
C VAL A 172 3.59 -5.03 -24.99
N ARG A 173 4.88 -4.99 -25.31
CA ARG A 173 5.50 -5.93 -26.25
C ARG A 173 5.90 -7.22 -25.54
N LEU A 174 5.72 -8.35 -26.22
CA LEU A 174 6.13 -9.65 -25.68
C LEU A 174 7.65 -9.69 -25.35
N GLU A 175 8.49 -9.06 -26.16
CA GLU A 175 9.94 -8.99 -25.91
C GLU A 175 10.32 -8.10 -24.70
N ASP A 176 9.58 -7.04 -24.43
CA ASP A 176 9.82 -6.23 -23.22
C ASP A 176 9.43 -7.01 -21.94
N LEU A 177 8.39 -7.85 -22.01
CA LEU A 177 8.05 -8.79 -20.93
C LEU A 177 9.11 -9.90 -20.77
N LYS A 178 9.64 -10.47 -21.87
CA LYS A 178 10.78 -11.43 -21.85
C LYS A 178 12.01 -10.81 -21.19
N ARG A 179 12.35 -9.57 -21.54
CA ARG A 179 13.45 -8.82 -20.94
C ARG A 179 13.20 -8.53 -19.45
N HIS A 180 11.96 -8.30 -19.06
CA HIS A 180 11.58 -8.09 -17.65
C HIS A 180 11.71 -9.37 -16.81
N LEU A 181 11.38 -10.54 -17.36
CA LEU A 181 11.62 -11.83 -16.71
C LEU A 181 13.12 -12.08 -16.46
N ARG A 182 13.98 -11.86 -17.47
CA ARG A 182 15.44 -12.04 -17.31
C ARG A 182 15.99 -11.20 -16.15
N LYS A 183 15.59 -9.92 -16.05
CA LYS A 183 15.94 -9.04 -14.94
C LYS A 183 15.46 -9.54 -13.56
N ASN A 184 14.27 -10.14 -13.50
CA ASN A 184 13.75 -10.73 -12.27
C ASN A 184 14.53 -11.99 -11.86
N GLU A 185 14.91 -12.84 -12.82
CA GLU A 185 15.72 -14.04 -12.53
C GLU A 185 17.19 -13.72 -12.21
N GLU A 186 17.75 -12.65 -12.78
CA GLU A 186 19.06 -12.11 -12.44
C GLU A 186 19.09 -11.53 -11.01
N GLU A 187 18.14 -10.66 -10.65
CA GLU A 187 18.09 -10.09 -9.30
C GLU A 187 17.70 -11.16 -8.26
N LEU A 188 16.89 -12.18 -8.59
CA LEU A 188 16.62 -13.31 -7.69
C LEU A 188 17.89 -14.12 -7.36
N LYS A 189 18.71 -14.46 -8.37
CA LYS A 189 20.01 -15.13 -8.15
C LYS A 189 20.90 -14.30 -7.22
N ARG A 190 20.96 -12.99 -7.46
CA ARG A 190 21.68 -12.02 -6.64
C ARG A 190 21.13 -11.94 -5.20
N CYS A 191 19.82 -12.05 -5.00
CA CYS A 191 19.22 -12.10 -3.67
C CYS A 191 19.74 -13.31 -2.88
N TYR A 192 19.70 -14.52 -3.46
CA TYR A 192 20.23 -15.72 -2.80
C TYR A 192 21.74 -15.63 -2.52
N GLU A 193 22.53 -15.04 -3.42
CA GLU A 193 23.95 -14.75 -3.14
C GLU A 193 24.13 -13.78 -1.96
N LEU A 194 23.31 -12.73 -1.86
CA LEU A 194 23.36 -11.78 -0.77
C LEU A 194 22.96 -12.44 0.56
N GLU A 195 21.87 -13.23 0.58
CA GLU A 195 21.49 -14.03 1.75
C GLU A 195 22.61 -14.99 2.20
N TRP A 196 23.29 -15.65 1.26
CA TRP A 196 24.44 -16.50 1.60
C TRP A 196 25.57 -15.70 2.26
N LYS A 197 25.94 -14.55 1.66
CA LYS A 197 26.99 -13.65 2.17
C LYS A 197 26.60 -13.05 3.54
N GLU A 198 25.32 -12.80 3.80
CA GLU A 198 24.80 -12.35 5.09
C GLU A 198 24.80 -13.48 6.14
N ARG A 199 24.44 -14.72 5.78
CA ARG A 199 24.60 -15.90 6.67
C ARG A 199 26.05 -16.11 7.10
N GLU A 200 26.99 -15.99 6.17
CA GLU A 200 28.42 -16.02 6.50
C GLU A 200 28.83 -14.91 7.47
N LYS A 201 28.37 -13.67 7.25
CA LYS A 201 28.64 -12.54 8.16
C LYS A 201 28.07 -12.81 9.56
N LYS A 202 26.84 -13.32 9.68
CA LYS A 202 26.23 -13.73 10.95
C LYS A 202 27.10 -14.77 11.69
N ILE A 203 27.49 -15.85 11.01
CA ILE A 203 28.34 -16.90 11.58
C ILE A 203 29.71 -16.36 12.02
N LYS A 204 30.30 -15.43 11.25
CA LYS A 204 31.55 -14.75 11.59
C LYS A 204 31.37 -13.82 12.81
N ALA A 205 30.27 -13.06 12.87
CA ALA A 205 29.95 -12.13 13.95
C ALA A 205 29.63 -12.80 15.29
N LEU A 206 28.94 -13.94 15.30
CA LEU A 206 28.66 -14.72 16.52
C LEU A 206 29.93 -15.28 17.21
N LYS A 207 31.11 -15.16 16.58
CA LYS A 207 32.42 -15.43 17.22
C LYS A 207 32.86 -14.30 18.16
N ASN A 208 32.33 -13.08 18.00
CA ASN A 208 32.58 -11.95 18.91
C ASN A 208 31.84 -12.07 20.26
N ILE A 209 30.97 -13.08 20.38
CA ILE A 209 30.30 -13.45 21.64
C ILE A 209 31.07 -14.61 22.26
N GLN A 210 31.56 -14.41 23.47
CA GLN A 210 32.16 -15.44 24.31
C GLN A 210 31.21 -15.73 25.48
N ILE A 211 30.96 -17.00 25.76
CA ILE A 211 30.19 -17.46 26.93
C ILE A 211 31.02 -18.58 27.56
N ILE A 212 31.33 -18.45 28.85
CA ILE A 212 32.17 -19.38 29.61
C ILE A 212 31.42 -19.72 30.90
N GLU A 213 31.21 -21.01 31.16
CA GLU A 213 30.59 -21.50 32.38
C GLU A 213 31.65 -21.98 33.37
N GLU A 214 31.77 -21.32 34.52
CA GLU A 214 32.61 -21.73 35.64
C GLU A 214 31.72 -22.35 36.74
N LYS A 215 32.10 -23.54 37.25
CA LYS A 215 31.51 -24.10 38.47
C LYS A 215 32.43 -23.86 39.66
N LYS A 216 31.93 -23.22 40.70
CA LYS A 216 32.67 -22.89 41.94
C LYS A 216 31.93 -23.51 43.13
N GLY A 217 32.29 -24.74 43.45
CA GLY A 217 31.60 -25.53 44.47
C GLY A 217 30.14 -25.78 44.08
N ARG A 218 29.20 -25.12 44.77
CA ARG A 218 27.76 -25.18 44.47
C ARG A 218 27.27 -24.10 43.49
N GLU A 219 28.08 -23.08 43.23
CA GLU A 219 27.70 -21.95 42.38
C GLU A 219 28.03 -22.23 40.90
N LYS A 220 27.15 -21.79 40.00
CA LYS A 220 27.40 -21.73 38.56
C LYS A 220 27.53 -20.26 38.17
N VAL A 221 28.71 -19.84 37.71
CA VAL A 221 28.95 -18.48 37.21
C VAL A 221 29.10 -18.54 35.69
N VAL A 222 28.23 -17.82 34.98
CA VAL A 222 28.31 -17.70 33.52
C VAL A 222 28.88 -16.32 33.17
N LYS A 223 30.08 -16.32 32.59
CA LYS A 223 30.75 -15.10 32.11
C LYS A 223 30.48 -14.91 30.64
N ILE A 224 30.13 -13.69 30.25
CA ILE A 224 29.71 -13.32 28.91
C ILE A 224 30.53 -12.11 28.47
N GLY A 225 31.18 -12.20 27.31
CA GLY A 225 31.87 -11.09 26.65
C GLY A 225 31.30 -10.87 25.25
N VAL A 226 30.92 -9.64 24.93
CA VAL A 226 30.34 -9.27 23.63
C VAL A 226 31.12 -8.08 23.05
N LYS A 227 31.89 -8.32 21.97
CA LYS A 227 32.50 -7.25 21.19
C LYS A 227 31.55 -6.79 20.08
N ALA A 228 30.87 -5.67 20.31
CA ALA A 228 29.71 -5.23 19.56
C ALA A 228 30.05 -4.33 18.34
N LEU A 229 29.04 -4.01 17.53
CA LEU A 229 29.17 -3.21 16.30
C LEU A 229 29.45 -1.71 16.56
N ASP A 230 29.27 -1.24 17.79
CA ASP A 230 29.62 0.11 18.25
C ASP A 230 31.06 0.21 18.78
N ASP A 231 31.91 -0.79 18.48
CA ASP A 231 33.30 -0.99 18.94
C ASP A 231 33.47 -1.25 20.45
N HIS A 232 32.44 -1.08 21.27
CA HIS A 232 32.46 -1.37 22.70
C HIS A 232 32.50 -2.88 23.01
N THR A 233 33.11 -3.22 24.15
CA THR A 233 33.20 -4.59 24.69
C THR A 233 32.39 -4.69 25.98
N TYR A 234 31.18 -5.23 25.86
CA TYR A 234 30.29 -5.47 26.98
C TYR A 234 30.65 -6.76 27.71
N LYS A 235 30.64 -6.74 29.04
CA LYS A 235 30.98 -7.89 29.90
C LYS A 235 29.93 -8.07 30.98
N LEU A 236 29.48 -9.32 31.17
CA LEU A 236 28.56 -9.72 32.24
C LEU A 236 29.11 -10.94 32.98
N GLU A 237 28.94 -10.98 34.29
CA GLU A 237 29.01 -12.22 35.07
C GLU A 237 27.66 -12.47 35.73
N VAL A 238 27.05 -13.62 35.43
CA VAL A 238 25.72 -14.02 35.93
C VAL A 238 25.89 -15.24 36.82
N THR A 239 25.66 -15.06 38.13
CA THR A 239 25.70 -16.14 39.11
C THR A 239 24.35 -16.86 39.17
N ASN A 240 24.39 -18.19 39.29
CA ASN A 240 23.27 -19.13 39.40
C ASN A 240 22.08 -18.90 38.43
N PRO A 241 22.31 -18.77 37.11
CA PRO A 241 21.23 -18.59 36.15
C PRO A 241 20.32 -19.83 36.08
N GLN A 242 19.02 -19.60 36.21
CA GLN A 242 17.92 -20.59 36.14
C GLN A 242 17.65 -21.11 34.72
N LYS A 243 18.34 -20.55 33.71
CA LYS A 243 18.22 -20.89 32.29
C LYS A 243 19.59 -20.86 31.64
N GLU A 244 19.74 -21.64 30.57
CA GLU A 244 20.89 -21.54 29.67
C GLU A 244 20.89 -20.18 28.95
N ILE A 245 22.08 -19.61 28.75
CA ILE A 245 22.27 -18.32 28.08
C ILE A 245 23.00 -18.59 26.77
N SER A 246 22.27 -18.55 25.65
CA SER A 246 22.83 -18.81 24.33
C SER A 246 23.34 -17.53 23.65
N LYS A 247 24.15 -17.68 22.59
CA LYS A 247 24.74 -16.54 21.86
C LYS A 247 23.71 -15.69 21.12
N GLU A 248 22.64 -16.33 20.66
CA GLU A 248 21.55 -15.73 19.88
C GLU A 248 20.86 -14.61 20.69
N THR A 249 20.88 -14.69 22.02
CA THR A 249 20.45 -13.63 22.96
C THR A 249 21.07 -12.26 22.66
N PHE A 250 22.31 -12.23 22.15
CA PHE A 250 23.13 -11.03 21.90
C PHE A 250 23.46 -10.83 20.41
N GLU A 251 22.81 -11.55 19.49
CA GLU A 251 23.10 -11.49 18.05
C GLU A 251 23.02 -10.06 17.50
N ASP A 252 21.99 -9.31 17.91
CA ASP A 252 21.68 -7.95 17.47
C ASP A 252 22.67 -6.87 17.93
N LEU A 253 23.59 -7.24 18.83
CA LEU A 253 24.72 -6.40 19.26
C LEU A 253 25.96 -6.59 18.37
N VAL A 254 26.15 -7.79 17.81
CA VAL A 254 27.32 -8.15 16.98
C VAL A 254 27.00 -8.21 15.48
N TYR A 255 25.73 -8.32 15.11
CA TYR A 255 25.26 -8.50 13.74
C TYR A 255 23.92 -7.79 13.51
N ARG A 256 23.79 -7.10 12.37
CA ARG A 256 22.51 -6.59 11.86
C ARG A 256 22.44 -6.84 10.36
N HIS A 257 21.33 -7.41 9.91
CA HIS A 257 21.12 -7.73 8.49
C HIS A 257 21.10 -6.46 7.62
N ARG A 258 21.57 -6.56 6.37
CA ARG A 258 21.65 -5.45 5.39
C ARG A 258 20.38 -4.60 5.27
N TYR A 259 19.19 -5.18 5.45
CA TYR A 259 17.92 -4.47 5.39
C TYR A 259 17.75 -3.42 6.51
N TYR A 260 18.28 -3.68 7.71
CA TYR A 260 18.17 -2.78 8.86
C TYR A 260 19.27 -1.71 8.86
N LEU A 261 20.45 -2.03 8.33
CA LEU A 261 21.59 -1.10 8.19
C LEU A 261 21.34 0.04 7.18
N GLN A 262 20.25 -0.02 6.40
CA GLN A 262 19.80 1.10 5.55
C GLN A 262 19.17 2.24 6.37
N SER A 263 18.62 1.95 7.55
CA SER A 263 17.96 2.95 8.41
C SER A 263 18.85 3.44 9.55
N TYR A 264 19.90 2.69 9.88
CA TYR A 264 20.91 3.04 10.87
C TYR A 264 22.28 2.62 10.34
N SER A 265 23.08 3.59 9.90
CA SER A 265 24.42 3.30 9.39
C SER A 265 25.35 2.81 10.51
N LEU A 266 26.38 2.04 10.17
CA LEU A 266 27.42 1.63 11.14
C LEU A 266 28.11 2.83 11.81
N LYS A 267 28.11 4.02 11.17
CA LYS A 267 28.62 5.27 11.75
C LYS A 267 27.69 5.79 12.86
N GLU A 268 26.38 5.69 12.70
CA GLU A 268 25.41 6.10 13.71
C GLU A 268 25.32 5.11 14.87
N ILE A 269 25.45 3.81 14.59
CA ILE A 269 25.58 2.77 15.63
C ILE A 269 26.77 3.08 16.56
N LYS A 270 27.94 3.38 15.98
CA LYS A 270 29.14 3.80 16.73
C LYS A 270 29.00 5.14 17.45
N LYS A 271 28.26 6.09 16.87
CA LYS A 271 28.02 7.42 17.47
C LYS A 271 27.06 7.36 18.68
N ASN A 272 26.04 6.51 18.60
CA ASN A 272 24.96 6.46 19.60
C ASN A 272 25.20 5.39 20.68
N SER A 273 26.02 4.38 20.37
CA SER A 273 26.21 3.12 21.11
C SER A 273 24.97 2.22 21.15
N LEU A 274 25.22 0.91 21.25
CA LEU A 274 24.23 -0.17 21.42
C LEU A 274 23.89 -0.43 22.90
N TRP A 275 24.35 0.43 23.81
CA TRP A 275 24.15 0.31 25.25
C TRP A 275 22.71 0.00 25.66
N PHE A 276 21.70 0.64 25.05
CA PHE A 276 20.30 0.43 25.43
C PHE A 276 19.79 -0.96 24.99
N ASP A 277 20.09 -1.36 23.74
CA ASP A 277 19.78 -2.69 23.21
C ASP A 277 20.45 -3.80 24.04
N PHE A 278 21.68 -3.54 24.52
CA PHE A 278 22.40 -4.40 25.46
C PHE A 278 21.74 -4.42 26.85
N PHE A 279 21.32 -3.27 27.39
CA PHE A 279 20.68 -3.18 28.70
C PHE A 279 19.33 -3.91 28.76
N GLU A 280 18.58 -3.99 27.65
CA GLU A 280 17.38 -4.85 27.58
C GLU A 280 17.70 -6.34 27.75
N LYS A 281 18.90 -6.79 27.32
CA LYS A 281 19.39 -8.15 27.62
C LYS A 281 19.66 -8.31 29.11
N VAL A 282 20.28 -7.31 29.75
CA VAL A 282 20.53 -7.30 31.19
C VAL A 282 19.23 -7.33 31.99
N GLU A 283 18.22 -6.52 31.63
CA GLU A 283 16.87 -6.59 32.22
C GLU A 283 16.17 -7.93 32.00
N THR A 284 16.56 -8.70 30.99
CA THR A 284 16.04 -10.05 30.75
C THR A 284 16.74 -11.08 31.61
N LEU A 285 18.08 -11.01 31.73
CA LEU A 285 18.89 -11.90 32.56
C LEU A 285 18.67 -11.70 34.07
N LEU A 286 18.38 -10.47 34.50
CA LEU A 286 17.97 -10.15 35.89
C LEU A 286 16.71 -10.93 36.34
N LYS A 287 15.89 -11.42 35.41
CA LYS A 287 14.71 -12.25 35.70
C LYS A 287 15.04 -13.75 35.80
N TRP A 288 16.28 -14.14 35.49
CA TRP A 288 16.74 -15.54 35.45
C TRP A 288 17.71 -15.87 36.58
N THR A 289 18.04 -14.92 37.47
CA THR A 289 18.78 -15.18 38.71
C THR A 289 18.21 -14.36 39.87
N SER A 290 18.51 -14.79 41.10
CA SER A 290 18.28 -14.01 42.32
C SER A 290 19.54 -13.28 42.80
N ASP A 291 20.71 -13.63 42.25
CA ASP A 291 22.01 -13.10 42.62
C ASP A 291 22.36 -11.85 41.81
N PRO A 292 23.26 -10.96 42.30
CA PRO A 292 23.68 -9.79 41.55
C PRO A 292 24.39 -10.15 40.25
N ILE A 293 24.01 -9.50 39.15
CA ILE A 293 24.76 -9.53 37.89
C ILE A 293 25.86 -8.49 37.97
N LEU A 294 27.11 -8.90 37.73
CA LEU A 294 28.22 -7.97 37.56
C LEU A 294 28.24 -7.48 36.12
N LEU A 295 28.26 -6.16 35.93
CA LEU A 295 28.26 -5.51 34.63
C LEU A 295 29.50 -4.63 34.47
N GLN A 296 30.21 -4.81 33.37
CA GLN A 296 31.33 -3.97 32.95
C GLN A 296 31.21 -3.62 31.45
N VAL A 297 31.69 -2.44 31.07
CA VAL A 297 31.91 -2.06 29.67
C VAL A 297 33.37 -1.62 29.52
N ASP A 298 34.03 -2.16 28.49
CA ASP A 298 35.45 -1.95 28.19
C ASP A 298 36.36 -2.22 29.40
N GLU A 299 37.14 -1.23 29.82
CA GLU A 299 38.07 -1.27 30.95
C GLU A 299 37.54 -0.51 32.18
N LYS A 300 36.34 0.08 32.10
CA LYS A 300 35.74 0.83 33.22
C LYS A 300 35.38 -0.11 34.36
N LYS A 301 35.52 0.37 35.61
CA LYS A 301 35.21 -0.41 36.81
C LYS A 301 33.74 -0.89 36.76
N GLY A 302 33.56 -2.20 36.91
CA GLY A 302 32.25 -2.83 36.90
C GLY A 302 31.35 -2.41 38.07
N VAL A 303 30.05 -2.63 37.90
CA VAL A 303 28.99 -2.37 38.88
C VAL A 303 28.18 -3.64 39.12
N SER A 304 27.66 -3.82 40.33
CA SER A 304 26.69 -4.89 40.60
C SER A 304 25.26 -4.36 40.41
N LEU A 305 24.43 -5.15 39.75
CA LEU A 305 23.02 -4.85 39.51
C LEU A 305 22.16 -6.04 39.95
N GLU A 306 21.18 -5.79 40.81
CA GLU A 306 20.26 -6.81 41.32
C GLU A 306 18.80 -6.30 41.29
N THR A 307 17.85 -7.23 41.23
CA THR A 307 16.41 -6.94 41.30
C THR A 307 15.74 -7.73 42.41
N ARG A 308 15.23 -7.04 43.44
CA ARG A 308 14.49 -7.66 44.55
C ARG A 308 12.99 -7.55 44.31
N ARG A 309 12.32 -8.67 44.08
CA ARG A 309 10.87 -8.71 43.85
C ARG A 309 10.09 -8.60 45.15
N ILE A 310 9.39 -7.48 45.35
CA ILE A 310 8.46 -7.29 46.46
C ILE A 310 7.08 -7.81 46.07
N ARG A 311 6.49 -8.65 46.93
CA ARG A 311 5.08 -9.04 46.86
C ARG A 311 4.30 -8.36 47.98
N THR A 312 3.21 -7.70 47.63
CA THR A 312 2.18 -7.21 48.55
C THR A 312 0.93 -8.10 48.43
N ARG A 313 -0.12 -7.85 49.23
CA ARG A 313 -1.39 -8.60 49.12
C ARG A 313 -2.10 -8.45 47.76
N THR A 314 -1.81 -7.40 46.99
CA THR A 314 -2.55 -7.07 45.74
C THR A 314 -1.66 -6.88 44.51
N THR A 315 -0.35 -6.64 44.68
CA THR A 315 0.58 -6.40 43.57
C THR A 315 1.96 -6.99 43.85
N SER A 316 2.71 -7.34 42.80
CA SER A 316 4.15 -7.58 42.89
C SER A 316 4.92 -6.63 41.98
N TYR A 317 5.99 -6.03 42.47
CA TYR A 317 6.85 -5.13 41.71
C TYR A 317 8.32 -5.38 42.06
N ASP A 318 9.20 -5.12 41.09
CA ASP A 318 10.63 -5.37 41.24
C ASP A 318 11.37 -4.06 41.59
N LEU A 319 12.16 -4.10 42.66
CA LEU A 319 13.05 -2.99 43.03
C LEU A 319 14.46 -3.23 42.49
N TYR A 320 14.99 -2.25 41.79
CA TYR A 320 16.32 -2.26 41.19
C TYR A 320 17.32 -1.66 42.18
N TYR A 321 18.46 -2.33 42.38
CA TYR A 321 19.56 -1.83 43.20
C TYR A 321 20.86 -1.88 42.40
N LEU A 322 21.59 -0.77 42.40
CA LEU A 322 22.87 -0.59 41.72
C LEU A 322 23.94 -0.37 42.78
N ASN A 323 24.95 -1.24 42.84
CA ASN A 323 25.94 -1.30 43.92
C ASN A 323 25.29 -1.32 45.32
N GLY A 324 24.15 -2.02 45.46
CA GLY A 324 23.35 -2.07 46.70
C GLY A 324 22.47 -0.85 46.98
N VAL A 325 22.53 0.22 46.17
CA VAL A 325 21.71 1.43 46.33
C VAL A 325 20.44 1.35 45.48
N LYS A 326 19.28 1.56 46.09
CA LYS A 326 17.97 1.54 45.40
C LYS A 326 17.87 2.67 44.37
N VAL A 327 17.52 2.33 43.13
CA VAL A 327 17.44 3.26 41.98
C VAL A 327 16.07 3.18 41.28
N SER A 328 15.69 4.23 40.57
CA SER A 328 14.47 4.20 39.73
C SER A 328 14.77 3.56 38.38
N ARG A 329 13.96 2.57 37.99
CA ARG A 329 14.06 1.86 36.70
C ARG A 329 14.09 2.84 35.52
N ASP A 330 13.19 3.82 35.50
CA ASP A 330 13.06 4.84 34.44
C ASP A 330 14.35 5.65 34.22
N THR A 331 15.19 5.78 35.25
CA THR A 331 16.45 6.55 35.20
C THR A 331 17.70 5.69 35.02
N LEU A 332 17.61 4.40 35.34
CA LEU A 332 18.75 3.50 35.45
C LEU A 332 19.51 3.29 34.11
N PRO A 333 18.85 2.98 32.97
CA PRO A 333 19.56 2.81 31.69
C PRO A 333 20.34 4.07 31.29
N LYS A 334 19.77 5.26 31.51
CA LYS A 334 20.42 6.54 31.19
C LYS A 334 21.58 6.84 32.15
N THR A 335 21.38 6.60 33.44
CA THR A 335 22.42 6.88 34.46
C THR A 335 23.66 6.01 34.24
N LEU A 336 23.46 4.75 33.83
CA LEU A 336 24.54 3.84 33.46
C LEU A 336 25.15 4.16 32.09
N TYR A 337 24.38 4.60 31.08
CA TYR A 337 24.92 5.13 29.82
C TYR A 337 25.89 6.28 30.06
N GLU A 338 25.51 7.22 30.92
CA GLU A 338 26.34 8.40 31.23
C GLU A 338 27.66 8.02 31.92
N TYR A 339 27.70 6.92 32.68
CA TYR A 339 28.92 6.35 33.27
C TYR A 339 29.73 5.52 32.26
N PHE A 340 29.14 4.43 31.74
CA PHE A 340 29.84 3.44 30.91
C PHE A 340 30.20 3.94 29.52
N ILE A 341 29.37 4.78 28.89
CA ILE A 341 29.70 5.36 27.58
C ILE A 341 30.34 6.73 27.79
N LEU A 342 29.61 7.71 28.34
CA LEU A 342 30.08 9.10 28.41
C LEU A 342 31.14 9.40 29.50
N GLY A 343 31.45 8.46 30.40
CA GLY A 343 32.53 8.62 31.39
C GLY A 343 32.24 9.58 32.55
N LYS A 344 30.97 9.95 32.76
CA LYS A 344 30.55 10.85 33.84
C LYS A 344 30.45 10.12 35.19
N GLN A 345 30.43 10.90 36.27
CA GLN A 345 30.05 10.40 37.60
C GLN A 345 28.54 10.12 37.68
N LEU A 346 28.19 9.10 38.46
CA LEU A 346 26.84 8.52 38.56
C LEU A 346 25.88 9.46 39.33
N SER A 347 24.78 9.91 38.73
CA SER A 347 23.77 10.77 39.40
C SER A 347 22.34 10.56 38.88
N LEU A 348 21.31 10.93 39.68
CA LEU A 348 19.92 10.50 39.50
C LEU A 348 18.92 11.68 39.40
N PRO A 349 18.12 11.81 38.31
CA PRO A 349 17.19 12.93 38.10
C PRO A 349 15.73 12.68 38.55
N LYS A 350 14.87 13.73 38.54
CA LYS A 350 13.43 13.68 38.88
C LYS A 350 12.53 14.29 37.76
N PRO A 351 11.33 13.73 37.46
CA PRO A 351 10.45 14.20 36.37
C PRO A 351 9.22 15.04 36.82
N LYS A 352 8.54 15.69 35.85
CA LYS A 352 7.20 16.32 35.94
C LYS A 352 6.38 16.08 34.64
N LYS A 353 5.06 16.29 34.65
CA LYS A 353 4.14 16.18 33.49
C LYS A 353 3.04 17.27 33.50
N GLY A 354 2.41 17.50 32.35
CA GLY A 354 1.21 18.33 32.16
C GLY A 354 0.29 17.81 31.04
N LYS A 355 -0.88 18.43 30.80
CA LYS A 355 -1.88 18.07 29.77
C LYS A 355 -2.53 19.31 29.10
N ARG A 356 -3.20 19.12 27.95
CA ARG A 356 -3.96 20.14 27.17
C ARG A 356 -5.47 19.75 27.03
N LYS A 357 -6.28 20.68 26.52
CA LYS A 357 -7.73 20.54 26.13
C LYS A 357 -8.02 21.29 24.80
N SER A 358 -9.23 21.15 24.23
CA SER A 358 -9.64 21.72 22.92
C SER A 358 -11.17 21.94 22.74
N ARG A 359 -11.55 22.88 21.85
CA ARG A 359 -12.88 23.11 21.19
C ARG A 359 -12.66 24.23 20.13
N LYS A 360 -13.23 24.32 18.91
CA LYS A 360 -14.23 23.59 18.08
C LYS A 360 -15.72 24.02 18.12
N ASP A 361 -16.05 25.13 17.46
CA ASP A 361 -17.40 25.53 16.98
C ASP A 361 -17.29 26.15 15.57
N LEU A 362 -18.06 25.68 14.57
CA LEU A 362 -18.03 26.14 13.17
C LEU A 362 -19.27 25.63 12.39
N LEU A 363 -20.44 26.30 12.45
CA LEU A 363 -21.64 25.78 11.75
C LEU A 363 -22.65 26.80 11.16
N THR A 364 -22.69 28.07 11.59
CA THR A 364 -23.73 29.03 11.18
C THR A 364 -23.51 29.78 9.87
N ALA A 365 -22.40 29.54 9.16
CA ALA A 365 -22.05 30.29 7.94
C ALA A 365 -22.72 29.77 6.65
N LYS A 366 -23.08 28.47 6.60
CA LYS A 366 -23.39 27.76 5.34
C LYS A 366 -24.69 28.16 4.64
N GLU A 367 -25.68 28.63 5.38
CA GLU A 367 -27.05 28.79 4.85
C GLU A 367 -27.20 30.02 3.95
N ARG A 368 -26.32 31.03 4.08
CA ARG A 368 -26.32 32.23 3.21
C ARG A 368 -25.67 31.96 1.86
N GLU A 369 -24.54 31.25 1.88
CA GLU A 369 -23.73 30.88 0.70
C GLU A 369 -24.56 30.20 -0.41
N LEU A 370 -25.57 29.40 -0.03
CA LEU A 370 -26.44 28.66 -0.94
C LEU A 370 -27.48 29.52 -1.67
N ILE A 371 -27.88 30.65 -1.10
CA ILE A 371 -28.89 31.55 -1.70
C ILE A 371 -28.22 32.55 -2.64
N GLU A 372 -27.04 33.05 -2.26
CA GLU A 372 -26.31 34.06 -3.04
C GLU A 372 -25.64 33.50 -4.31
N ASN A 373 -25.33 32.20 -4.35
CA ASN A 373 -24.51 31.59 -5.42
C ASN A 373 -25.17 30.41 -6.17
N GLY A 374 -26.36 29.96 -5.75
CA GLY A 374 -27.05 28.80 -6.36
C GLY A 374 -26.25 27.49 -6.28
N ILE A 375 -26.40 26.65 -7.32
CA ILE A 375 -25.59 25.42 -7.53
C ILE A 375 -24.98 25.46 -8.93
N SER A 376 -23.67 25.69 -9.00
CA SER A 376 -22.88 25.52 -10.22
C SER A 376 -21.90 24.35 -10.10
N GLY A 377 -21.67 23.61 -11.19
CA GLY A 377 -20.64 22.58 -11.27
C GLY A 377 -20.64 21.88 -12.62
N LYS A 378 -20.30 20.59 -12.63
CA LYS A 378 -19.96 19.83 -13.84
C LYS A 378 -20.54 18.41 -13.77
N LEU A 379 -20.87 17.84 -14.92
CA LEU A 379 -21.05 16.39 -15.11
C LEU A 379 -19.97 15.85 -16.05
N PHE A 380 -19.80 14.53 -16.06
CA PHE A 380 -18.97 13.84 -17.04
C PHE A 380 -19.74 12.71 -17.72
N ASP A 381 -19.57 12.58 -19.02
CA ASP A 381 -20.07 11.45 -19.81
C ASP A 381 -18.90 10.74 -20.52
N LEU A 382 -19.15 10.15 -21.70
CA LEU A 382 -18.15 9.47 -22.53
C LEU A 382 -17.44 10.41 -23.53
N GLU A 383 -18.08 11.52 -23.93
CA GLU A 383 -17.52 12.45 -24.92
C GLU A 383 -16.79 13.63 -24.25
N GLY A 384 -17.15 14.03 -23.01
CA GLY A 384 -16.48 15.13 -22.32
C GLY A 384 -16.95 15.48 -20.91
N GLU A 385 -16.97 16.79 -20.66
CA GLU A 385 -17.43 17.46 -19.44
C GLU A 385 -18.58 18.39 -19.83
N ILE A 386 -19.69 18.35 -19.08
CA ILE A 386 -20.86 19.20 -19.32
C ILE A 386 -20.99 20.17 -18.14
N PRO A 387 -20.84 21.50 -18.33
CA PRO A 387 -21.08 22.47 -17.27
C PRO A 387 -22.58 22.57 -16.97
N ILE A 388 -22.93 22.66 -15.69
CA ILE A 388 -24.31 22.85 -15.23
C ILE A 388 -24.38 23.97 -14.19
N SER A 389 -25.41 24.80 -14.30
CA SER A 389 -25.77 25.80 -13.29
C SER A 389 -27.27 25.77 -13.05
N PHE A 390 -27.67 25.80 -11.78
CA PHE A 390 -29.06 25.88 -11.33
C PHE A 390 -29.22 27.05 -10.35
N GLY A 391 -30.21 27.90 -10.59
CA GLY A 391 -30.65 28.88 -9.59
C GLY A 391 -31.34 28.18 -8.41
N ILE A 392 -31.25 28.78 -7.22
CA ILE A 392 -32.07 28.40 -6.07
C ILE A 392 -32.86 29.62 -5.64
N GLU A 393 -34.18 29.53 -5.72
CA GLU A 393 -35.10 30.54 -5.20
C GLU A 393 -35.85 30.01 -3.97
N LYS A 394 -36.26 30.91 -3.09
CA LYS A 394 -36.99 30.57 -1.85
C LYS A 394 -38.11 31.56 -1.57
N GLU A 395 -39.34 31.07 -1.56
CA GLU A 395 -40.53 31.84 -1.20
C GLU A 395 -41.17 31.25 0.06
N GLY A 396 -41.09 31.99 1.17
CA GLY A 396 -41.55 31.54 2.47
C GLY A 396 -40.83 30.26 2.93
N SER A 397 -41.55 29.14 2.97
CA SER A 397 -41.04 27.81 3.31
C SER A 397 -40.69 26.93 2.10
N LYS A 398 -41.07 27.33 0.88
CA LYS A 398 -40.87 26.57 -0.36
C LYS A 398 -39.53 26.93 -1.01
N TRP A 399 -38.94 25.95 -1.68
CA TRP A 399 -37.72 26.10 -2.47
C TRP A 399 -38.01 25.76 -3.94
N TYR A 400 -37.31 26.44 -4.84
CA TYR A 400 -37.47 26.31 -6.28
C TYR A 400 -36.08 26.18 -6.93
N LEU A 401 -36.00 25.38 -7.99
CA LEU A 401 -34.84 25.20 -8.84
C LEU A 401 -35.09 25.94 -10.15
N THR A 402 -34.18 26.81 -10.56
CA THR A 402 -34.34 27.61 -11.79
C THR A 402 -33.37 27.10 -12.85
N ILE A 403 -33.89 26.66 -13.99
CA ILE A 403 -33.14 26.05 -15.10
C ILE A 403 -33.47 26.81 -16.38
N GLY A 404 -32.54 27.64 -16.87
CA GLY A 404 -32.86 28.57 -17.96
C GLY A 404 -33.94 29.57 -17.52
N GLU A 405 -35.06 29.59 -18.23
CA GLU A 405 -36.24 30.40 -17.90
C GLU A 405 -37.31 29.60 -17.10
N GLU A 406 -37.13 28.29 -16.92
CA GLU A 406 -38.08 27.42 -16.22
C GLU A 406 -37.82 27.40 -14.71
N ARG A 407 -38.89 27.53 -13.92
CA ARG A 407 -38.83 27.54 -12.45
C ARG A 407 -39.63 26.38 -11.86
N ILE A 408 -38.90 25.42 -11.30
CA ILE A 408 -39.43 24.12 -10.87
C ILE A 408 -39.50 24.05 -9.34
N HIS A 409 -40.63 23.62 -8.77
CA HIS A 409 -40.80 23.48 -7.32
C HIS A 409 -40.07 22.25 -6.78
N ILE A 410 -39.30 22.41 -5.69
CA ILE A 410 -38.51 21.33 -5.07
C ILE A 410 -39.30 20.70 -3.92
N LYS A 411 -39.65 19.41 -4.03
CA LYS A 411 -40.10 18.60 -2.88
C LYS A 411 -38.95 18.31 -1.91
N GLY A 412 -38.59 19.30 -1.09
CA GLY A 412 -37.53 19.16 -0.08
C GLY A 412 -37.08 20.45 0.59
N GLY A 413 -36.24 20.29 1.61
CA GLY A 413 -35.57 21.40 2.30
C GLY A 413 -34.07 21.49 1.96
N LEU A 414 -33.31 22.22 2.79
CA LEU A 414 -31.87 22.44 2.63
C LEU A 414 -31.08 21.14 2.36
N ALA A 415 -31.41 20.05 3.05
CA ALA A 415 -30.75 18.75 2.87
C ALA A 415 -30.96 18.13 1.48
N THR A 416 -32.09 18.41 0.82
CA THR A 416 -32.37 17.97 -0.57
C THR A 416 -31.55 18.80 -1.56
N ILE A 417 -31.42 20.10 -1.31
CA ILE A 417 -30.61 21.03 -2.10
C ILE A 417 -29.12 20.70 -1.96
N GLU A 418 -28.64 20.48 -0.73
CA GLU A 418 -27.29 19.93 -0.48
C GLU A 418 -27.13 18.55 -1.16
N SER A 419 -28.15 17.69 -1.18
CA SER A 419 -28.07 16.39 -1.87
C SER A 419 -27.85 16.53 -3.38
N ILE A 420 -28.48 17.52 -4.04
CA ILE A 420 -28.27 17.83 -5.46
C ILE A 420 -26.89 18.49 -5.66
N LYS A 421 -26.57 19.52 -4.86
CA LYS A 421 -25.26 20.20 -4.87
C LYS A 421 -24.10 19.21 -4.72
N ASN A 422 -24.23 18.24 -3.83
CA ASN A 422 -23.23 17.20 -3.59
C ASN A 422 -23.01 16.25 -4.79
N VAL A 423 -23.97 16.05 -5.70
CA VAL A 423 -23.73 15.31 -6.96
C VAL A 423 -22.86 16.16 -7.89
N ILE A 424 -23.28 17.40 -8.12
CA ILE A 424 -22.74 18.35 -9.11
C ILE A 424 -21.34 18.89 -8.72
N GLU A 425 -21.07 18.99 -7.42
CA GLU A 425 -19.74 19.30 -6.86
C GLU A 425 -18.92 18.03 -6.50
N GLY A 426 -19.42 16.83 -6.80
CA GLY A 426 -18.72 15.56 -6.53
C GLY A 426 -18.49 15.21 -5.05
N LYS A 427 -19.17 15.91 -4.13
CA LYS A 427 -19.10 15.73 -2.68
C LYS A 427 -20.00 14.58 -2.14
N ALA A 428 -20.80 13.94 -3.01
CA ALA A 428 -21.78 12.91 -2.63
C ALA A 428 -21.16 11.72 -1.87
N ASN A 429 -21.89 11.20 -0.88
CA ASN A 429 -21.42 10.12 0.01
C ASN A 429 -21.17 8.79 -0.72
N ARG A 430 -21.89 8.51 -1.81
CA ARG A 430 -21.62 7.36 -2.70
C ARG A 430 -20.69 7.81 -3.83
N TYR A 431 -19.63 7.06 -4.11
CA TYR A 431 -18.64 7.44 -5.13
C TYR A 431 -19.23 7.52 -6.54
N ASN A 432 -20.05 6.53 -6.93
CA ASN A 432 -20.69 6.47 -8.26
C ASN A 432 -21.73 7.59 -8.48
N ALA A 433 -22.17 8.26 -7.40
CA ALA A 433 -23.17 9.33 -7.41
C ALA A 433 -22.54 10.73 -7.59
N ARG A 434 -21.29 10.81 -8.06
CA ARG A 434 -20.52 12.05 -8.20
C ARG A 434 -20.39 12.39 -9.67
N TYR A 435 -20.81 13.60 -10.06
CA TYR A 435 -20.78 14.10 -11.45
C TYR A 435 -21.52 13.21 -12.48
N SER A 436 -22.42 12.31 -12.03
CA SER A 436 -23.15 11.37 -12.88
C SER A 436 -24.45 12.00 -13.41
N PRO A 437 -24.68 12.01 -14.74
CA PRO A 437 -25.96 12.40 -15.33
C PRO A 437 -27.12 11.50 -14.88
N GLU A 438 -26.89 10.20 -14.78
CA GLU A 438 -27.89 9.19 -14.40
C GLU A 438 -28.41 9.41 -12.96
N GLU A 439 -27.49 9.65 -12.02
CA GLU A 439 -27.83 9.92 -10.63
C GLU A 439 -28.49 11.31 -10.48
N LEU A 440 -28.07 12.32 -11.26
CA LEU A 440 -28.74 13.63 -11.24
C LEU A 440 -30.18 13.51 -11.75
N TYR A 441 -30.39 12.84 -12.88
CA TYR A 441 -31.70 12.54 -13.43
C TYR A 441 -32.59 11.80 -12.41
N HIS A 442 -32.10 10.70 -11.83
CA HIS A 442 -32.81 9.93 -10.80
C HIS A 442 -33.07 10.65 -9.47
N ARG A 443 -32.45 11.82 -9.23
CA ARG A 443 -32.77 12.69 -8.10
C ARG A 443 -33.82 13.72 -8.50
N LEU A 444 -33.64 14.42 -9.62
CA LEU A 444 -34.61 15.39 -10.12
C LEU A 444 -35.97 14.72 -10.35
N SER A 445 -36.01 13.55 -10.98
CA SER A 445 -37.23 12.76 -11.26
C SER A 445 -37.97 12.20 -10.02
N LYS A 446 -37.56 12.57 -8.80
CA LYS A 446 -38.24 12.23 -7.53
C LYS A 446 -38.65 13.46 -6.73
N ILE A 447 -38.30 14.65 -7.21
CA ILE A 447 -38.37 15.92 -6.50
C ILE A 447 -39.27 16.90 -7.25
N VAL A 448 -39.32 16.78 -8.58
CA VAL A 448 -40.29 17.41 -9.49
C VAL A 448 -41.60 16.59 -9.50
N ASP A 449 -42.72 17.21 -9.88
CA ASP A 449 -44.00 16.54 -10.14
C ASP A 449 -44.08 16.00 -11.59
N GLU A 450 -45.01 15.09 -11.88
CA GLU A 450 -45.23 14.57 -13.24
C GLU A 450 -46.21 15.47 -14.01
N GLU A 451 -45.70 16.55 -14.61
CA GLU A 451 -46.30 17.29 -15.75
C GLU A 451 -45.21 17.56 -16.81
#